data_AF-A0AA42VK72-F1
#
_entry.id   AF-A0AA42VK72-F1
#
_cell.length_a   1.000
_cell.length_b   1.000
_cell.length_c   1.000
_cell.angle_alpha   90.00
_cell.angle_beta   90.00
_cell.angle_gamma   90.00
#
_symmetry.space_group_name_H-M   'P 1'
#
loop_
_entity.id
_entity.type
_entity.pdbx_description
1 polymer ?
#
loop_
_entity_poly.entity_id
_entity_poly.type
_entity_poly.pdbx_seq_one_letter_code
_entity_poly.pdbx_strand_id
1 'polypeptide(L)'
;MATDDYLTAQLRAWGFAQANRFALTYADRSTHVLEKARDMAPGTRERALRDLVGRDGSCRRRFMADRSGVEGMGMLPTWAVDPVRSTNDADKPHDNPEIAVDVGIPDELRWVEQALASMMRQHPLRALVLHTEYTVSASQAVKARMVAEKYGGALSLRQYRYELSKGIDWFRGRQAA
;
A
#
# COMPACT_ATOMS: atom_id res chain seq x y z
N MET A 1 -8.02 12.40 -35.01
CA MET A 1 -7.19 11.48 -34.20
C MET A 1 -8.14 10.62 -33.39
N ALA A 2 -7.85 9.33 -33.32
CA ALA A 2 -8.82 8.26 -33.11
C ALA A 2 -9.64 8.39 -31.82
N THR A 3 -10.96 8.44 -31.94
CA THR A 3 -11.93 8.34 -30.83
C THR A 3 -11.69 7.09 -29.97
N ASP A 4 -11.17 6.02 -30.59
CA ASP A 4 -10.74 4.80 -29.92
C ASP A 4 -9.60 5.00 -28.92
N ASP A 5 -8.65 5.87 -29.23
CA ASP A 5 -7.53 6.17 -28.33
C ASP A 5 -8.03 6.95 -27.11
N TYR A 6 -9.00 7.85 -27.29
CA TYR A 6 -9.54 8.67 -26.20
C TYR A 6 -10.36 7.85 -25.20
N LEU A 7 -11.30 7.02 -25.66
CA LEU A 7 -12.07 6.15 -24.77
C LEU A 7 -11.15 5.18 -24.01
N THR A 8 -10.19 4.57 -24.71
CA THR A 8 -9.25 3.64 -24.10
C THR A 8 -8.37 4.35 -23.06
N ALA A 9 -7.95 5.60 -23.31
CA ALA A 9 -7.22 6.40 -22.35
C ALA A 9 -8.04 6.69 -21.08
N GLN A 10 -9.32 7.06 -21.23
CA GLN A 10 -10.20 7.30 -20.09
C GLN A 10 -10.46 6.04 -19.27
N LEU A 11 -10.68 4.89 -19.92
CA LEU A 11 -10.85 3.61 -19.23
C LEU A 11 -9.59 3.20 -18.47
N ARG A 12 -8.39 3.44 -19.03
CA ARG A 12 -7.12 3.21 -18.33
C ARG A 12 -6.93 4.17 -17.15
N ALA A 13 -7.21 5.45 -17.32
CA ALA A 13 -7.14 6.44 -16.25
C ALA A 13 -8.11 6.11 -15.11
N TRP A 14 -9.34 5.72 -15.44
CA TRP A 14 -10.33 5.23 -14.50
C TRP A 14 -9.86 3.95 -13.78
N GLY A 15 -9.32 2.98 -14.52
CA GLY A 15 -8.79 1.75 -13.94
C GLY A 15 -7.67 1.99 -12.95
N PHE A 16 -6.77 2.93 -13.25
CA PHE A 16 -5.72 3.37 -12.35
C PHE A 16 -6.27 4.09 -11.11
N ALA A 17 -7.22 5.01 -11.28
CA ALA A 17 -7.86 5.70 -10.15
C ALA A 17 -8.60 4.71 -9.24
N GLN A 18 -9.31 3.74 -9.81
CA GLN A 18 -10.05 2.73 -9.07
C GLN A 18 -9.13 1.75 -8.32
N ALA A 19 -8.01 1.35 -8.94
CA ALA A 19 -7.02 0.48 -8.28
C ALA A 19 -6.32 1.18 -7.11
N ASN A 20 -6.16 2.50 -7.17
CA ASN A 20 -5.51 3.32 -6.13
C ASN A 20 -6.51 4.13 -5.29
N ARG A 21 -7.80 3.75 -5.33
CA ARG A 21 -8.89 4.48 -4.65
C ARG A 21 -8.74 4.48 -3.13
N PHE A 22 -8.08 3.48 -2.58
CA PHE A 22 -7.85 3.37 -1.15
C PHE A 22 -6.41 3.76 -0.83
N ALA A 23 -6.24 4.88 -0.12
CA ALA A 23 -4.97 5.25 0.47
C ALA A 23 -4.84 4.54 1.82
N LEU A 24 -3.87 3.64 1.95
CA LEU A 24 -3.52 3.05 3.23
C LEU A 24 -2.79 4.09 4.06
N THR A 25 -3.39 4.53 5.16
CA THR A 25 -2.74 5.50 6.06
C THR A 25 -2.11 4.74 7.22
N TYR A 26 -0.81 4.95 7.44
CA TYR A 26 0.03 4.33 8.48
C TYR A 26 0.29 2.82 8.35
N ALA A 27 1.21 2.46 7.47
CA ALA A 27 2.01 1.24 7.61
C ALA A 27 3.46 1.60 7.94
N ASP A 28 3.68 2.54 8.87
CA ASP A 28 5.01 2.65 9.44
C ASP A 28 5.21 1.37 10.24
N ARG A 29 6.25 0.60 9.87
CA ARG A 29 6.45 -0.78 10.33
C ARG A 29 6.38 -0.80 11.86
N SER A 30 5.27 -1.28 12.40
CA SER A 30 5.17 -1.61 13.82
C SER A 30 6.34 -2.53 14.14
N THR A 31 7.25 -2.08 15.01
CA THR A 31 8.32 -2.92 15.53
C THR A 31 7.70 -4.22 16.03
N HIS A 32 8.18 -5.35 15.54
CA HIS A 32 7.53 -6.63 15.79
C HIS A 32 7.55 -6.91 17.31
N VAL A 33 6.47 -7.45 17.88
CA VAL A 33 6.36 -7.69 19.33
C VAL A 33 7.55 -8.53 19.85
N LEU A 34 8.07 -9.44 19.02
CA LEU A 34 9.25 -10.24 19.32
C LEU A 34 10.57 -9.46 19.38
N GLU A 35 10.69 -8.33 18.69
CA GLU A 35 11.86 -7.45 18.83
C GLU A 35 11.92 -6.86 20.24
N LYS A 36 10.77 -6.42 20.77
CA LYS A 36 10.67 -5.96 22.16
C LYS A 36 10.94 -7.09 23.15
N ALA A 37 10.43 -8.30 22.87
CA ALA A 37 10.69 -9.47 23.71
C ALA A 37 12.18 -9.86 23.73
N ARG A 38 12.88 -9.75 22.59
CA ARG A 38 14.33 -9.96 22.50
C ARG A 38 15.10 -8.93 23.34
N ASP A 39 14.69 -7.67 23.24
CA ASP A 39 15.39 -6.56 23.89
C ASP A 39 15.16 -6.54 25.42
N MET A 40 14.07 -7.15 25.91
CA MET A 40 13.76 -7.35 27.34
C MET A 40 14.11 -8.75 27.87
N ALA A 41 14.71 -9.63 27.07
CA ALA A 41 15.05 -10.99 27.48
C ALA A 41 16.11 -11.00 28.61
N PRO A 42 16.08 -11.99 29.52
CA PRO A 42 17.10 -12.13 30.55
C PRO A 42 18.51 -12.25 29.94
N GLY A 43 19.49 -11.50 30.44
CA GLY A 43 20.86 -11.52 29.93
C GLY A 43 21.14 -10.51 28.82
N THR A 44 20.12 -9.81 28.27
CA THR A 44 20.32 -8.84 27.19
C THR A 44 21.10 -7.61 27.64
N ARG A 45 20.83 -7.10 28.85
CA ARG A 45 21.56 -5.97 29.44
C ARG A 45 23.03 -6.32 29.66
N GLU A 46 23.31 -7.51 30.16
CA GLU A 46 24.65 -8.01 30.43
C GLU A 46 25.45 -8.25 29.14
N ARG A 47 24.79 -8.75 28.08
CA ARG A 47 25.41 -8.91 26.75
C ARG A 47 25.73 -7.56 26.10
N ALA A 48 24.77 -6.64 26.11
CA ALA A 48 24.98 -5.29 25.56
C ALA A 48 26.10 -4.53 26.30
N LEU A 49 26.21 -4.70 27.62
CA LEU A 49 27.33 -4.17 28.41
C LEU A 49 28.68 -4.78 27.99
N ARG A 50 28.76 -6.09 27.74
CA ARG A 50 30.00 -6.74 27.28
C ARG A 50 30.46 -6.21 25.92
N ASP A 51 29.53 -5.98 24.98
CA ASP A 51 29.84 -5.44 23.66
C ASP A 51 30.33 -3.98 23.75
N LEU A 52 29.82 -3.20 24.70
CA LEU A 52 30.23 -1.81 24.95
C LEU A 52 31.64 -1.71 25.56
N VAL A 53 32.06 -2.69 26.37
CA VAL A 53 33.38 -2.71 27.04
C VAL A 53 34.54 -2.82 26.04
N GLY A 54 34.30 -3.36 24.83
CA GLY A 54 35.34 -3.60 23.82
C GLY A 54 35.77 -2.40 22.96
N ARG A 55 35.02 -1.29 22.95
CA ARG A 55 35.32 -0.09 22.14
C ARG A 55 35.27 1.17 22.98
N ASP A 56 36.40 1.54 23.59
CA ASP A 56 36.47 2.80 24.34
C ASP A 56 36.60 4.01 23.40
N GLY A 57 35.49 4.37 22.74
CA GLY A 57 35.35 5.58 21.92
C GLY A 57 35.27 6.86 22.76
N SER A 58 35.81 6.86 23.98
CA SER A 58 35.77 7.98 24.94
C SER A 58 36.38 9.25 24.37
N CYS A 59 37.53 9.17 23.71
CA CYS A 59 38.18 10.31 23.07
C CYS A 59 37.29 10.96 21.99
N ARG A 60 36.63 10.16 21.14
CA ARG A 60 35.73 10.67 20.09
C ARG A 60 34.48 11.31 20.68
N ARG A 61 33.91 10.74 21.75
CA ARG A 61 32.72 11.28 22.42
C ARG A 61 33.01 12.60 23.12
N ARG A 62 34.16 12.72 23.81
CA ARG A 62 34.61 14.00 24.40
C ARG A 62 34.78 15.07 23.33
N PHE A 63 35.48 14.74 22.23
CA PHE A 63 35.68 15.68 21.12
C PHE A 63 34.36 16.19 20.50
N MET A 64 33.36 15.31 20.35
CA MET A 64 32.03 15.69 19.86
C MET A 64 31.26 16.53 20.88
N ALA A 65 31.36 16.21 22.18
CA ALA A 65 30.74 16.97 23.26
C ALA A 65 31.30 18.40 23.33
N ASP A 66 32.63 18.56 23.30
CA ASP A 66 33.31 19.87 23.33
C ASP A 66 32.90 20.77 22.15
N ARG A 67 32.52 20.18 21.01
CA ARG A 67 32.09 20.89 19.79
C ARG A 67 30.58 21.16 19.73
N SER A 68 29.79 20.63 20.66
CA SER A 68 28.33 20.73 20.63
C SER A 68 27.78 22.08 21.14
N GLY A 69 28.60 22.88 21.82
CA GLY A 69 28.22 24.20 22.35
C GLY A 69 27.29 24.17 23.57
N VAL A 70 27.06 23.00 24.17
CA VAL A 70 26.23 22.83 25.38
C VAL A 70 27.09 22.97 26.63
N GLU A 71 26.81 23.97 27.48
CA GLU A 71 27.47 24.13 28.77
C GLU A 71 27.03 23.02 29.75
N GLY A 72 28.01 22.32 30.35
CA GLY A 72 27.74 21.28 31.36
C GLY A 72 27.55 19.85 30.82
N MET A 73 27.90 19.58 29.56
CA MET A 73 27.82 18.22 29.01
C MET A 73 28.86 17.29 29.63
N GLY A 74 28.41 16.31 30.41
CA GLY A 74 29.25 15.29 31.04
C GLY A 74 29.09 13.93 30.39
N MET A 75 30.17 13.13 30.34
CA MET A 75 30.02 11.71 30.02
C MET A 75 29.39 10.99 31.22
N LEU A 76 28.24 10.37 31.00
CA LEU A 76 27.63 9.52 32.01
C LEU A 76 28.41 8.20 32.12
N PRO A 77 28.66 7.72 33.36
CA PRO A 77 29.28 6.42 33.55
C PRO A 77 28.33 5.31 33.10
N THR A 78 28.88 4.20 32.61
CA THR A 78 28.11 3.10 31.99
C THR A 78 27.05 2.50 32.93
N TRP A 79 27.25 2.55 34.26
CA TRP A 79 26.25 2.08 35.23
C TRP A 79 25.01 2.98 35.31
N ALA A 80 25.11 4.24 34.89
CA ALA A 80 24.04 5.23 34.92
C ALA A 80 23.26 5.30 33.60
N VAL A 81 23.58 4.45 32.63
CA VAL A 81 22.95 4.40 31.31
C VAL A 81 22.31 3.03 31.11
N ASP A 82 21.07 3.00 30.62
CA ASP A 82 20.48 1.75 30.13
C ASP A 82 21.10 1.42 28.76
N PRO A 83 21.81 0.28 28.61
CA PRO A 83 22.38 -0.10 27.33
C PRO A 83 21.31 -0.59 26.33
N VAL A 84 20.08 -0.86 26.79
CA VAL A 84 18.95 -1.21 25.93
C VAL A 84 18.42 0.06 25.28
N ARG A 85 18.09 -0.01 23.98
CA ARG A 85 17.56 1.14 23.24
C ARG A 85 16.27 1.61 23.90
N SER A 86 16.26 2.85 24.40
CA SER A 86 15.01 3.49 24.81
C SER A 86 14.21 3.80 23.55
N THR A 87 13.02 3.21 23.46
CA THR A 87 11.98 3.64 22.54
C THR A 87 11.01 4.46 23.38
N ASN A 88 10.50 5.56 22.84
CA ASN A 88 9.50 6.35 23.54
C ASN A 88 8.28 5.46 23.83
N ASP A 89 8.07 5.05 25.08
CA ASP A 89 6.94 4.20 25.46
C ASP A 89 5.58 4.91 25.33
N ALA A 90 5.59 6.24 25.16
CA ALA A 90 4.39 7.03 24.84
C ALA A 90 4.00 6.94 23.35
N ASP A 91 4.91 6.45 22.50
CA ASP A 91 4.74 6.34 21.04
C ASP A 91 4.85 4.86 20.63
N LYS A 92 4.18 3.99 21.39
CA LYS A 92 3.99 2.60 20.96
C LYS A 92 3.11 2.64 19.71
N PRO A 93 3.40 1.83 18.67
CA PRO A 93 2.41 1.59 17.65
C PRO A 93 1.20 1.03 18.37
N HIS A 94 0.16 1.84 18.50
CA HIS A 94 -1.16 1.33 18.75
C HIS A 94 -1.43 0.29 17.65
N ASP A 95 -2.18 -0.77 17.94
CA ASP A 95 -2.89 -1.52 16.92
C ASP A 95 -3.90 -0.55 16.28
N ASN A 96 -3.40 0.48 15.59
CA ASN A 96 -4.21 1.39 14.83
C ASN A 96 -4.77 0.51 13.73
N PRO A 97 -6.11 0.31 13.69
CA PRO A 97 -6.71 -0.49 12.64
C PRO A 97 -6.21 0.09 11.32
N GLU A 98 -5.83 -0.77 10.37
CA GLU A 98 -5.43 -0.31 9.04
C GLU A 98 -6.55 0.58 8.48
N ILE A 99 -6.35 1.91 8.51
CA ILE A 99 -7.37 2.85 8.05
C ILE A 99 -7.13 3.05 6.56
N ALA A 100 -7.89 2.31 5.76
CA ALA A 100 -8.04 2.58 4.34
C ALA A 100 -8.97 3.80 4.17
N VAL A 101 -8.41 4.92 3.71
CA VAL A 101 -9.19 6.11 3.36
C VAL A 101 -9.56 6.03 1.89
N ASP A 102 -10.87 6.10 1.60
CA ASP A 102 -11.37 6.20 0.23
C ASP A 102 -11.16 7.63 -0.29
N VAL A 103 -10.23 7.80 -1.23
CA VAL A 103 -9.96 9.11 -1.88
C VAL A 103 -10.94 9.40 -3.03
N GLY A 104 -11.81 8.44 -3.38
CA GLY A 104 -12.79 8.56 -4.44
C GLY A 104 -12.21 8.51 -5.85
N ILE A 105 -13.09 8.69 -6.84
CA ILE A 105 -12.75 8.77 -8.27
C ILE A 105 -12.83 10.24 -8.72
N PRO A 106 -11.86 10.74 -9.51
CA PRO A 106 -11.91 12.09 -10.07
C PRO A 106 -13.21 12.35 -10.83
N ASP A 107 -13.74 13.58 -10.72
CA ASP A 107 -15.03 13.98 -11.30
C ASP A 107 -15.09 13.76 -12.82
N GLU A 108 -13.98 13.99 -13.53
CA GLU A 108 -13.85 13.78 -14.98
C GLU A 108 -14.09 12.32 -15.40
N LEU A 109 -13.89 11.36 -14.49
CA LEU A 109 -14.00 9.92 -14.75
C LEU A 109 -15.30 9.32 -14.17
N ARG A 110 -16.13 10.11 -13.46
CA ARG A 110 -17.38 9.63 -12.86
C ARG A 110 -18.37 9.11 -13.89
N TRP A 111 -18.37 9.64 -15.11
CA TRP A 111 -19.24 9.14 -16.17
C TRP A 111 -18.93 7.67 -16.50
N VAL A 112 -17.67 7.24 -16.38
CA VAL A 112 -17.27 5.83 -16.57
C VAL A 112 -17.87 4.96 -15.47
N GLU A 113 -17.77 5.40 -14.21
CA GLU A 113 -18.33 4.68 -13.06
C GLU A 113 -19.85 4.55 -13.17
N GLN A 114 -20.56 5.63 -13.52
CA GLN A 114 -22.01 5.62 -13.74
C GLN A 114 -22.42 4.71 -14.90
N ALA A 115 -21.67 4.77 -16.01
CA ALA A 115 -21.89 3.94 -17.18
C ALA A 115 -21.67 2.45 -16.85
N LEU A 116 -20.61 2.13 -16.10
CA LEU A 116 -20.30 0.78 -15.66
C LEU A 116 -21.34 0.25 -14.66
N ALA A 117 -21.81 1.07 -13.72
CA ALA A 117 -22.91 0.73 -12.81
C ALA A 117 -24.22 0.46 -13.57
N SER A 118 -24.49 1.23 -14.63
CA SER A 118 -25.62 0.96 -15.52
C SER A 118 -25.44 -0.36 -16.29
N MET A 119 -24.24 -0.62 -16.80
CA MET A 119 -23.93 -1.87 -17.50
C MET A 119 -24.04 -3.07 -16.55
N MET A 120 -23.60 -2.96 -15.30
CA MET A 120 -23.71 -4.04 -14.30
C MET A 120 -25.15 -4.51 -14.10
N ARG A 121 -26.13 -3.59 -14.13
CA ARG A 121 -27.54 -3.93 -13.99
C ARG A 121 -28.12 -4.69 -15.19
N GLN A 122 -27.62 -4.41 -16.40
CA GLN A 122 -28.14 -5.00 -17.64
C GLN A 122 -27.35 -6.24 -18.08
N HIS A 123 -26.03 -6.19 -17.91
CA HIS A 123 -25.05 -7.13 -18.43
C HIS A 123 -23.91 -7.33 -17.40
N PRO A 124 -24.18 -8.03 -16.27
CA PRO A 124 -23.24 -8.15 -15.16
C PRO A 124 -21.91 -8.80 -15.56
N LEU A 125 -21.94 -9.86 -16.37
CA LEU A 125 -20.71 -10.53 -16.83
C LEU A 125 -19.81 -9.58 -17.64
N ARG A 126 -20.40 -8.83 -18.56
CA ARG A 126 -19.67 -7.89 -19.43
C ARG A 126 -19.00 -6.78 -18.63
N ALA A 127 -19.75 -6.24 -17.69
CA ALA A 127 -19.27 -5.18 -16.83
C ALA A 127 -18.17 -5.69 -15.88
N LEU A 128 -18.25 -6.95 -15.40
CA LEU A 128 -17.18 -7.59 -14.62
C LEU A 128 -15.91 -7.75 -15.45
N VAL A 129 -16.02 -8.22 -16.70
CA VAL A 129 -14.90 -8.34 -17.63
C VAL A 129 -14.23 -6.99 -17.83
N LEU A 130 -15.01 -5.95 -18.15
CA LEU A 130 -14.48 -4.61 -18.41
C LEU A 130 -13.82 -4.02 -17.16
N HIS A 131 -14.44 -4.16 -15.99
CA HIS A 131 -13.85 -3.75 -14.72
C HIS A 131 -12.51 -4.45 -14.50
N THR A 132 -12.45 -5.78 -14.61
CA THR A 132 -11.20 -6.52 -14.38
C THR A 132 -10.12 -6.22 -15.41
N GLU A 133 -10.48 -5.91 -16.65
CA GLU A 133 -9.50 -5.60 -17.69
C GLU A 133 -8.69 -4.35 -17.35
N TYR A 134 -9.36 -3.31 -16.84
CA TYR A 134 -8.72 -2.02 -16.59
C TYR A 134 -8.20 -1.84 -15.16
N THR A 135 -8.69 -2.60 -14.16
CA THR A 135 -8.20 -2.49 -12.77
C THR A 135 -7.11 -3.50 -12.40
N VAL A 136 -6.98 -4.62 -13.12
CA VAL A 136 -6.03 -5.69 -12.77
C VAL A 136 -4.87 -5.72 -13.77
N SER A 137 -3.63 -5.70 -13.26
CA SER A 137 -2.42 -5.87 -14.06
C SER A 137 -2.01 -7.34 -14.15
N ALA A 138 -2.71 -8.11 -14.99
CA ALA A 138 -2.43 -9.54 -15.22
C ALA A 138 -2.67 -9.94 -16.69
N SER A 139 -2.30 -11.17 -17.06
CA SER A 139 -2.63 -11.70 -18.39
C SER A 139 -4.14 -11.95 -18.51
N GLN A 140 -4.68 -11.86 -19.74
CA GLN A 140 -6.12 -12.08 -19.99
C GLN A 140 -6.61 -13.46 -19.53
N ALA A 141 -5.74 -14.48 -19.56
CA ALA A 141 -6.10 -15.81 -19.06
C ALA A 141 -6.32 -15.81 -17.54
N VAL A 142 -5.49 -15.07 -16.79
CA VAL A 142 -5.66 -14.91 -15.33
C VAL A 142 -6.90 -14.07 -15.03
N LYS A 143 -7.09 -12.95 -15.74
CA LYS A 143 -8.30 -12.11 -15.59
C LYS A 143 -9.58 -12.89 -15.86
N ALA A 144 -9.61 -13.72 -16.91
CA ALA A 144 -10.77 -14.56 -17.23
C ALA A 144 -11.11 -15.54 -16.10
N ARG A 145 -10.10 -16.13 -15.44
CA ARG A 145 -10.30 -16.97 -14.25
C ARG A 145 -10.84 -16.17 -13.07
N MET A 146 -10.29 -14.99 -12.81
CA MET A 146 -10.78 -14.11 -11.73
C MET A 146 -12.25 -13.70 -11.96
N VAL A 147 -12.66 -13.44 -13.20
CA VAL A 147 -14.06 -13.15 -13.53
C VAL A 147 -14.93 -14.39 -13.38
N ALA A 148 -14.46 -15.55 -13.83
CA ALA A 148 -15.16 -16.82 -13.67
C ALA A 148 -15.48 -17.11 -12.19
N GLU A 149 -14.49 -16.92 -11.31
CA GLU A 149 -14.63 -17.06 -9.86
C GLU A 149 -15.63 -16.06 -9.27
N LYS A 150 -15.56 -14.78 -9.65
CA LYS A 150 -16.48 -13.75 -9.16
C LYS A 150 -17.92 -13.94 -9.64
N TYR A 151 -18.09 -14.38 -10.88
CA TYR A 151 -19.41 -14.57 -11.49
C TYR A 151 -20.06 -15.90 -11.07
N GLY A 152 -19.27 -16.87 -10.60
CA GLY A 152 -19.77 -18.18 -10.18
C GLY A 152 -20.02 -19.15 -11.33
N GLY A 153 -19.20 -19.10 -12.39
CA GLY A 153 -19.36 -19.98 -13.56
C GLY A 153 -18.07 -20.20 -14.34
N ALA A 154 -18.13 -21.01 -15.40
CA ALA A 154 -16.97 -21.22 -16.28
C ALA A 154 -16.92 -20.14 -17.37
N LEU A 155 -15.82 -19.41 -17.45
CA LEU A 155 -15.57 -18.42 -18.50
C LEU A 155 -14.34 -18.82 -19.32
N SER A 156 -14.55 -19.06 -20.62
CA SER A 156 -13.44 -19.29 -21.55
C SER A 156 -12.75 -17.98 -21.94
N LEU A 157 -11.48 -18.04 -22.32
CA LEU A 157 -10.74 -16.87 -22.81
C LEU A 157 -11.40 -16.24 -24.06
N ARG A 158 -12.02 -17.06 -24.92
CA ARG A 158 -12.75 -16.58 -26.10
C ARG A 158 -13.97 -15.75 -25.70
N GLN A 159 -14.76 -16.24 -24.75
CA GLN A 159 -15.91 -15.49 -24.21
C GLN A 159 -15.46 -14.22 -23.51
N TYR A 160 -14.37 -14.26 -22.75
CA TYR A 160 -13.79 -13.07 -22.12
C TYR A 160 -13.47 -11.98 -23.15
N ARG A 161 -12.75 -12.32 -24.23
CA ARG A 161 -12.43 -11.36 -25.30
C ARG A 161 -13.66 -10.84 -26.04
N TYR A 162 -14.64 -11.71 -26.25
CA TYR A 162 -15.92 -11.34 -26.87
C TYR A 162 -16.68 -10.33 -26.01
N GLU A 163 -16.85 -10.60 -24.72
CA GLU A 163 -17.52 -9.68 -23.80
C GLU A 163 -16.74 -8.39 -23.62
N LEU A 164 -15.41 -8.44 -23.61
CA LEU A 164 -14.58 -7.24 -23.56
C LEU A 164 -14.84 -6.34 -24.79
N SER A 165 -14.83 -6.91 -26.00
CA SER A 165 -15.14 -6.17 -27.23
C SER A 165 -16.54 -5.56 -27.17
N LYS A 166 -17.55 -6.33 -26.74
CA LYS A 166 -18.92 -5.84 -26.60
C LYS A 166 -19.08 -4.78 -25.52
N GLY A 167 -18.29 -4.86 -24.45
CA GLY A 167 -18.22 -3.83 -23.42
C GLY A 167 -17.69 -2.51 -23.96
N ILE A 168 -16.60 -2.55 -24.72
CA ILE A 168 -16.02 -1.37 -25.37
C ILE A 168 -17.01 -0.77 -26.37
N ASP A 169 -17.64 -1.59 -27.22
CA ASP A 169 -18.65 -1.13 -28.18
C ASP A 169 -19.85 -0.46 -27.50
N TRP A 170 -20.28 -0.98 -26.35
CA TRP A 170 -21.35 -0.37 -25.57
C TRP A 170 -20.96 1.01 -25.03
N PHE A 171 -19.73 1.16 -24.54
CA PHE A 171 -19.20 2.46 -24.10
C PHE A 171 -19.07 3.46 -25.25
N ARG A 172 -18.64 3.00 -26.44
CA ARG A 172 -18.61 3.83 -27.66
C ARG A 172 -20.01 4.36 -27.99
N GLY A 173 -21.02 3.50 -27.95
CA GLY A 173 -22.41 3.90 -28.21
C GLY A 173 -22.92 4.96 -27.23
N ARG A 174 -22.44 4.94 -25.98
CA ARG A 174 -22.81 5.91 -24.95
C ARG A 174 -22.06 7.24 -25.05
N GLN A 175 -20.84 7.26 -25.58
CA GLN A 175 -20.13 8.52 -25.87
C GLN A 175 -20.70 9.25 -27.09
N ALA A 176 -21.34 8.52 -28.01
CA ALA A 176 -21.94 9.08 -29.22
C ALA A 176 -23.38 9.60 -29.02
N ALA A 177 -24.00 9.29 -27.87
CA ALA A 177 -25.39 9.64 -27.52
C ALA A 177 -25.41 10.82 -26.54
#